data_AF-A0A852VZS8-F1
#
_entry.id   AF-A0A852VZS8-F1
#
_cell.length_a   1.000
_cell.length_b   1.000
_cell.length_c   1.000
_cell.angle_alpha   90.00
_cell.angle_beta   90.00
_cell.angle_gamma   90.00
#
_symmetry.space_group_name_H-M   'P 1'
#
loop_
_entity.id
_entity.type
_entity.pdbx_description
1 polymer ?
#
loop_
_entity_poly.entity_id
_entity_poly.type
_entity_poly.pdbx_seq_one_letter_code
_entity_poly.pdbx_strand_id
1 'polypeptide(L)'
;MRTSSHGTVRLDPARTVAIRAGAVLALAGMALGFLMTSPTKDQLADFRGIAGAHTVGVPDGGPGPPLVGWSTLGDDLRVPHFVGINALQLLPLLLIVFELAAGRVARPADPRVRRDLMTTAAAGYTGLLALLTWQALRGQPLVAPDALTVAAAGALTVLVVAGAVVALRERRPVLTPGR
;
A
#
# COMPACT_ATOMS: atom_id res chain seq x y z
N MET A 1 25.73 32.82 -32.98
CA MET A 1 24.43 32.68 -32.31
C MET A 1 24.29 31.23 -31.84
N ARG A 2 24.60 30.93 -30.58
CA ARG A 2 24.54 29.57 -30.01
C ARG A 2 23.17 29.39 -29.38
N THR A 3 22.34 28.51 -29.93
CA THR A 3 21.09 28.09 -29.28
C THR A 3 21.45 27.10 -28.19
N SER A 4 21.36 27.55 -26.93
CA SER A 4 21.41 26.68 -25.76
C SER A 4 20.17 25.78 -25.79
N SER A 5 20.34 24.51 -26.17
CA SER A 5 19.33 23.50 -25.93
C SER A 5 19.18 23.36 -24.41
N HIS A 6 18.13 23.92 -23.84
CA HIS A 6 17.70 23.58 -22.49
C HIS A 6 17.43 22.08 -22.46
N GLY A 7 18.40 21.31 -21.96
CA GLY A 7 18.25 19.89 -21.73
C GLY A 7 17.06 19.71 -20.80
N THR A 8 15.97 19.14 -21.32
CA THR A 8 14.86 18.70 -20.49
C THR A 8 15.39 17.61 -19.58
N VAL A 9 15.55 17.93 -18.29
CA VAL A 9 15.90 16.94 -17.28
C VAL A 9 14.75 15.93 -17.26
N ARG A 10 14.98 14.75 -17.86
CA ARG A 10 13.98 13.69 -17.90
C ARG A 10 13.92 13.06 -16.52
N LEU A 11 12.93 13.46 -15.73
CA LEU A 11 12.68 12.89 -14.41
C LEU A 11 12.41 11.39 -14.53
N ASP A 12 12.91 10.63 -13.57
CA ASP A 12 12.69 9.19 -13.49
C ASP A 12 11.18 8.88 -13.38
N PRO A 13 10.60 8.12 -14.33
CA PRO A 13 9.18 7.75 -14.29
C PRO A 13 8.75 7.03 -13.00
N ALA A 14 9.67 6.34 -12.32
CA ALA A 14 9.38 5.66 -11.06
C ALA A 14 8.97 6.64 -9.94
N ARG A 15 9.54 7.86 -9.93
CA ARG A 15 9.19 8.92 -8.96
C ARG A 15 7.75 9.37 -9.13
N THR A 16 7.30 9.54 -10.37
CA THR A 16 5.91 9.88 -10.67
C THR A 16 4.95 8.80 -10.18
N VAL A 17 5.29 7.53 -10.38
CA VAL A 17 4.47 6.40 -9.88
C VAL A 17 4.39 6.44 -8.35
N ALA A 18 5.53 6.52 -7.65
CA ALA A 18 5.57 6.50 -6.19
C ALA A 18 4.76 7.63 -5.56
N ILE A 19 4.91 8.87 -6.06
CA ILE A 19 4.20 10.04 -5.52
C ILE A 19 2.70 9.97 -5.83
N ARG A 20 2.32 9.69 -7.08
CA ARG A 20 0.90 9.66 -7.47
C ARG A 20 0.15 8.52 -6.80
N ALA A 21 0.71 7.32 -6.81
CA ALA A 21 0.11 6.18 -6.15
C ALA A 21 0.03 6.41 -4.63
N GLY A 22 1.10 6.90 -4.02
CA GLY A 22 1.14 7.22 -2.59
C GLY A 22 0.06 8.23 -2.20
N ALA A 23 -0.11 9.30 -3.00
CA ALA A 23 -1.13 10.31 -2.74
C ALA A 23 -2.56 9.75 -2.87
N VAL A 24 -2.84 8.98 -3.94
CA VAL A 24 -4.15 8.35 -4.14
C VAL A 24 -4.48 7.37 -3.03
N LEU A 25 -3.52 6.53 -2.63
CA LEU A 25 -3.72 5.54 -1.56
C LEU A 25 -3.84 6.20 -0.19
N ALA A 26 -3.12 7.29 0.07
CA ALA A 26 -3.30 8.10 1.28
C ALA A 26 -4.68 8.73 1.36
N LEU A 27 -5.20 9.27 0.24
CA LEU A 27 -6.57 9.78 0.15
C LEU A 27 -7.60 8.66 0.40
N ALA A 28 -7.40 7.49 -0.20
CA ALA A 28 -8.25 6.33 0.06
C ALA A 28 -8.20 5.92 1.55
N GLY A 29 -7.02 5.88 2.15
CA GLY A 29 -6.83 5.65 3.58
C GLY A 29 -7.58 6.65 4.45
N MET A 30 -7.46 7.94 4.16
CA MET A 30 -8.22 8.99 4.86
C MET A 30 -9.72 8.79 4.72
N ALA A 31 -10.20 8.43 3.52
CA ALA A 31 -11.60 8.14 3.27
C ALA A 31 -12.12 6.93 4.07
N LEU A 32 -11.29 5.92 4.35
CA LEU A 32 -11.68 4.81 5.22
C LEU A 32 -12.00 5.27 6.66
N GLY A 33 -11.50 6.43 7.09
CA GLY A 33 -11.84 7.01 8.40
C GLY A 33 -13.34 7.29 8.56
N PHE A 34 -14.06 7.57 7.47
CA PHE A 34 -15.51 7.78 7.52
C PHE A 34 -16.30 6.51 7.92
N LEU A 35 -15.72 5.33 7.70
CA LEU A 35 -16.32 4.09 8.16
C LEU A 35 -16.32 3.99 9.69
N MET A 36 -15.36 4.62 10.37
CA MET A 36 -15.24 4.61 11.84
C MET A 36 -16.18 5.62 12.52
N THR A 37 -16.63 6.63 11.79
CA THR A 37 -17.54 7.66 12.32
C THR A 37 -19.02 7.32 12.12
N SER A 38 -19.31 6.20 11.44
CA SER A 38 -20.67 5.74 11.18
C SER A 38 -21.27 5.08 12.42
N PRO A 39 -22.52 5.40 12.82
CA PRO A 39 -23.15 4.76 13.97
C PRO A 39 -23.32 3.24 13.78
N THR A 40 -23.04 2.48 14.83
CA THR A 40 -23.39 1.06 14.90
C THR A 40 -24.90 0.87 15.12
N LYS A 41 -25.42 -0.35 14.89
CA LYS A 41 -26.84 -0.67 15.11
C LYS A 41 -27.27 -0.39 16.55
N ASP A 42 -26.42 -0.71 17.52
CA ASP A 42 -26.71 -0.51 18.94
C ASP A 42 -26.74 0.98 19.29
N GLN A 43 -25.85 1.78 18.70
CA GLN A 43 -25.83 3.24 18.86
C GLN A 43 -27.05 3.94 18.21
N LEU A 44 -27.62 3.36 17.14
CA LEU A 44 -28.86 3.85 16.55
C LEU A 44 -30.08 3.50 17.41
N ALA A 45 -30.04 2.37 18.13
CA ALA A 45 -31.12 1.93 19.00
C ALA A 45 -31.14 2.68 20.35
N ASP A 46 -29.97 3.02 20.90
CA ASP A 46 -29.81 3.80 22.15
C ASP A 46 -28.68 4.84 22.01
N PHE A 47 -29.01 6.00 21.43
CA PHE A 47 -28.02 7.04 21.17
C PHE A 47 -27.64 7.80 22.46
N ARG A 48 -26.35 7.75 22.82
CA ARG A 48 -25.81 8.40 24.04
C ARG A 48 -24.86 9.57 23.78
N GLY A 49 -24.98 10.22 22.63
CA GLY A 49 -24.24 11.45 22.30
C GLY A 49 -22.95 11.26 21.49
N ILE A 50 -22.34 10.07 21.49
CA ILE A 50 -21.17 9.74 20.67
C ILE A 50 -21.49 8.52 19.81
N ALA A 51 -21.21 8.59 18.51
CA ALA A 51 -21.42 7.50 17.55
C ALA A 51 -20.16 7.24 16.72
N GLY A 52 -19.97 5.98 16.33
CA GLY A 52 -18.76 5.49 15.69
C GLY A 52 -18.13 4.34 16.47
N ALA A 53 -17.32 3.56 15.78
CA ALA A 53 -16.53 2.47 16.34
C ALA A 53 -15.31 2.18 15.44
N HIS A 54 -14.22 1.75 16.05
CA HIS A 54 -13.05 1.27 15.31
C HIS A 54 -13.18 -0.23 14.99
N THR A 55 -13.74 -1.00 15.91
CA THR A 55 -13.95 -2.44 15.75
C THR A 55 -15.22 -2.77 14.97
N VAL A 56 -15.19 -3.92 14.28
CA VAL A 56 -16.35 -4.47 13.57
C VAL A 56 -16.76 -5.79 14.20
N GLY A 57 -18.04 -5.92 14.55
CA GLY A 57 -18.63 -7.15 15.10
C GLY A 57 -18.40 -7.39 16.60
N VAL A 58 -17.60 -6.56 17.26
CA VAL A 58 -17.36 -6.59 18.71
C VAL A 58 -17.40 -5.18 19.30
N PRO A 59 -17.69 -5.03 20.61
CA PRO A 59 -17.61 -3.73 21.28
C PRO A 59 -16.24 -3.08 21.11
N ASP A 60 -16.26 -1.76 20.95
CA ASP A 60 -15.03 -0.97 20.78
C ASP A 60 -14.23 -0.95 22.09
N GLY A 61 -12.91 -1.13 21.98
CA GLY A 61 -12.01 -1.33 23.11
C GLY A 61 -11.71 -2.80 23.42
N GLY A 62 -10.85 -3.04 24.41
CA GLY A 62 -10.38 -4.39 24.77
C GLY A 62 -8.88 -4.60 24.53
N PRO A 63 -8.40 -5.86 24.60
CA PRO A 63 -6.99 -6.18 24.47
C PRO A 63 -6.47 -5.87 23.07
N GLY A 64 -5.32 -5.19 23.00
CA GLY A 64 -4.66 -4.82 21.75
C GLY A 64 -3.15 -4.72 21.93
N PRO A 65 -2.38 -4.72 20.83
CA PRO A 65 -0.94 -4.51 20.91
C PRO A 65 -0.62 -3.16 21.56
N PRO A 66 0.46 -3.08 22.36
CA PRO A 66 0.91 -1.79 22.88
C PRO A 66 1.20 -0.84 21.70
N LEU A 67 0.99 0.46 21.91
CA LEU A 67 1.21 1.57 20.95
C LEU A 67 0.12 1.81 19.91
N VAL A 68 -0.37 0.77 19.23
CA VAL A 68 -1.38 0.95 18.15
C VAL A 68 -2.81 0.72 18.62
N GLY A 69 -2.99 -0.05 19.69
CA GLY A 69 -4.28 -0.26 20.36
C GLY A 69 -5.33 -0.99 19.53
N TRP A 70 -4.96 -1.60 18.40
CA TRP A 70 -5.87 -2.36 17.54
C TRP A 70 -6.49 -3.56 18.25
N SER A 71 -7.75 -3.88 17.97
CA SER A 71 -8.41 -5.04 18.58
C SER A 71 -7.74 -6.36 18.19
N THR A 72 -7.66 -7.27 19.16
CA THR A 72 -7.26 -8.68 18.96
C THR A 72 -8.43 -9.66 19.03
N LEU A 73 -9.61 -9.17 19.43
CA LEU A 73 -10.82 -9.99 19.62
C LEU A 73 -11.77 -9.94 18.43
N GLY A 74 -11.75 -8.84 17.69
CA GLY A 74 -12.42 -8.65 16.41
C GLY A 74 -11.50 -7.84 15.50
N ASP A 75 -11.91 -7.61 14.27
CA ASP A 75 -11.11 -6.78 13.38
C ASP A 75 -11.33 -5.29 13.60
N ASP A 76 -10.38 -4.49 13.13
CA ASP A 76 -10.26 -3.08 13.46
C ASP A 76 -9.99 -2.24 12.21
N LEU A 77 -10.90 -1.34 11.87
CA LEU A 77 -10.78 -0.46 10.71
C LEU A 77 -9.54 0.45 10.80
N ARG A 78 -8.95 0.63 12.00
CA ARG A 78 -7.71 1.41 12.16
C ARG A 78 -6.55 0.79 11.41
N VAL A 79 -6.56 -0.53 11.20
CA VAL A 79 -5.52 -1.23 10.45
C VAL A 79 -5.49 -0.74 8.98
N PRO A 80 -6.54 -0.92 8.16
CA PRO A 80 -6.54 -0.44 6.79
C PRO A 80 -6.46 1.09 6.69
N HIS A 81 -7.07 1.84 7.61
CA HIS A 81 -6.92 3.30 7.65
C HIS A 81 -5.46 3.73 7.83
N PHE A 82 -4.78 3.17 8.85
CA PHE A 82 -3.37 3.45 9.13
C PHE A 82 -2.48 3.08 7.94
N VAL A 83 -2.67 1.88 7.37
CA VAL A 83 -1.93 1.47 6.17
C VAL A 83 -2.19 2.45 5.02
N GLY A 84 -3.45 2.83 4.77
CA GLY A 84 -3.78 3.76 3.70
C GLY A 84 -3.09 5.12 3.86
N ILE A 85 -3.26 5.79 5.00
CA ILE A 85 -2.70 7.14 5.22
C ILE A 85 -1.17 7.17 5.19
N ASN A 86 -0.50 6.05 5.46
CA ASN A 86 0.96 5.93 5.42
C ASN A 86 1.53 5.62 4.03
N ALA A 87 0.67 5.44 3.00
CA ALA A 87 1.12 5.08 1.66
C ALA A 87 2.01 6.16 1.02
N LEU A 88 1.74 7.44 1.31
CA LEU A 88 2.52 8.56 0.80
C LEU A 88 3.93 8.63 1.40
N GLN A 89 4.15 8.06 2.57
CA GLN A 89 5.48 7.89 3.16
C GLN A 89 6.14 6.61 2.62
N LEU A 90 5.43 5.48 2.64
CA LEU A 90 6.01 4.18 2.37
C LEU A 90 6.42 3.96 0.91
N LEU A 91 5.63 4.43 -0.07
CA LEU A 91 5.97 4.24 -1.49
C LEU A 91 7.20 5.06 -1.92
N PRO A 92 7.36 6.34 -1.55
CA PRO A 92 8.61 7.07 -1.79
C PRO A 92 9.82 6.48 -1.07
N LEU A 93 9.67 6.00 0.17
CA LEU A 93 10.75 5.32 0.88
C LEU A 93 11.19 4.04 0.16
N LEU A 94 10.25 3.25 -0.35
CA LEU A 94 10.55 2.08 -1.16
C LEU A 94 11.29 2.45 -2.45
N LEU A 95 10.90 3.54 -3.11
CA LEU A 95 11.62 4.04 -4.28
C LEU A 95 13.07 4.42 -3.94
N ILE A 96 13.30 5.09 -2.81
CA ILE A 96 14.66 5.42 -2.33
C ILE A 96 15.48 4.13 -2.18
N VAL A 97 14.91 3.06 -1.63
CA VAL A 97 15.58 1.76 -1.56
C VAL A 97 15.96 1.24 -2.95
N PHE A 98 15.07 1.34 -3.95
CA PHE A 98 15.39 0.95 -5.32
C PHE A 98 16.48 1.82 -5.97
N GLU A 99 16.47 3.14 -5.73
CA GLU A 99 17.50 4.06 -6.22
C GLU A 99 18.86 3.78 -5.55
N LEU A 100 18.90 3.47 -4.25
CA LEU A 100 20.12 3.08 -3.56
C LEU A 100 20.64 1.71 -4.02
N ALA A 101 19.74 0.77 -4.31
CA ALA A 101 20.10 -0.54 -4.86
C ALA A 101 20.64 -0.45 -6.29
N ALA A 102 20.19 0.53 -7.07
CA ALA A 102 20.67 0.77 -8.44
C ALA A 102 22.17 1.09 -8.51
N GLY A 103 22.76 1.63 -7.44
CA GLY A 103 24.21 1.83 -7.35
C GLY A 103 25.01 0.54 -7.15
N ARG A 104 24.35 -0.57 -6.78
CA ARG A 104 25.00 -1.86 -6.47
C ARG A 104 24.57 -3.00 -7.40
N VAL A 105 23.40 -2.90 -8.03
CA VAL A 105 22.80 -3.95 -8.85
C VAL A 105 22.41 -3.37 -10.21
N ALA A 106 22.81 -4.03 -11.30
CA ALA A 106 22.60 -3.52 -12.66
C ALA A 106 21.12 -3.43 -13.08
N ARG A 107 20.24 -4.27 -12.51
CA ARG A 107 18.82 -4.33 -12.92
C ARG A 107 18.02 -3.09 -12.50
N PRO A 108 18.02 -2.66 -11.22
CA PRO A 108 17.31 -1.44 -10.80
C PRO A 108 17.92 -0.14 -11.35
N ALA A 109 19.11 -0.19 -11.98
CA ALA A 109 19.73 0.95 -12.64
C ALA A 109 18.97 1.39 -13.91
N ASP A 110 18.28 0.48 -14.59
CA ASP A 110 17.38 0.84 -15.70
C ASP A 110 16.12 1.54 -15.16
N PRO A 111 15.87 2.82 -15.51
CA PRO A 111 14.68 3.55 -15.08
C PRO A 111 13.36 2.86 -15.45
N ARG A 112 13.35 2.06 -16.53
CA ARG A 112 12.16 1.29 -16.95
C ARG A 112 11.87 0.14 -15.99
N VAL A 113 12.90 -0.61 -15.59
CA VAL A 113 12.78 -1.68 -14.59
C VAL A 113 12.35 -1.09 -13.26
N ARG A 114 12.96 0.02 -12.83
CA ARG A 114 12.60 0.69 -11.57
C ARG A 114 11.15 1.18 -11.58
N ARG A 115 10.67 1.74 -12.70
CA ARG A 115 9.26 2.07 -12.89
C ARG A 115 8.37 0.84 -12.78
N ASP A 116 8.68 -0.25 -13.49
CA ASP A 116 7.86 -1.47 -13.51
C ASP A 116 7.79 -2.13 -12.12
N LEU A 117 8.89 -2.11 -11.36
CA LEU A 117 8.92 -2.51 -9.95
C LEU A 117 8.05 -1.60 -9.08
N MET A 118 8.12 -0.29 -9.27
CA MET A 118 7.32 0.66 -8.49
C MET A 118 5.83 0.54 -8.81
N THR A 119 5.47 0.29 -10.07
CA THR A 119 4.09 0.00 -10.47
C THR A 119 3.58 -1.30 -9.85
N THR A 120 4.42 -2.34 -9.83
CA THR A 120 4.10 -3.61 -9.16
C THR A 120 3.89 -3.42 -7.66
N ALA A 121 4.77 -2.66 -7.00
CA ALA A 121 4.66 -2.36 -5.59
C ALA A 121 3.40 -1.54 -5.27
N ALA A 122 3.07 -0.53 -6.07
CA ALA A 122 1.85 0.25 -5.92
C ALA A 122 0.60 -0.63 -6.09
N ALA A 123 0.56 -1.52 -7.08
CA ALA A 123 -0.55 -2.46 -7.26
C ALA A 123 -0.68 -3.44 -6.08
N GLY A 124 0.44 -3.96 -5.58
CA GLY A 124 0.48 -4.80 -4.39
C GLY A 124 -0.04 -4.08 -3.15
N TYR A 125 0.34 -2.81 -2.97
CA TYR A 125 -0.13 -1.97 -1.87
C TYR A 125 -1.64 -1.72 -1.94
N THR A 126 -2.16 -1.44 -3.15
CA THR A 126 -3.61 -1.33 -3.38
C THR A 126 -4.33 -2.63 -3.01
N GLY A 127 -3.79 -3.77 -3.44
CA GLY A 127 -4.32 -5.09 -3.09
C GLY A 127 -4.31 -5.34 -1.58
N LEU A 128 -3.22 -4.97 -0.90
CA LEU A 128 -3.10 -5.09 0.56
C LEU A 128 -4.13 -4.22 1.28
N LEU A 129 -4.27 -2.95 0.87
CA LEU A 129 -5.25 -2.03 1.44
C LEU A 129 -6.68 -2.56 1.27
N ALA A 130 -7.01 -3.05 0.08
CA ALA A 130 -8.31 -3.67 -0.21
C ALA A 130 -8.54 -4.94 0.62
N LEU A 131 -7.53 -5.81 0.73
CA LEU A 131 -7.60 -7.05 1.52
C LEU A 131 -7.84 -6.76 3.00
N LEU A 132 -7.07 -5.83 3.59
CA LEU A 132 -7.22 -5.43 4.99
C LEU A 132 -8.58 -4.77 5.25
N THR A 133 -9.07 -3.97 4.30
CA THR A 133 -10.40 -3.34 4.40
C THR A 133 -11.50 -4.40 4.35
N TRP A 134 -11.40 -5.35 3.41
CA TRP A 134 -12.36 -6.44 3.27
C TRP A 134 -12.34 -7.41 4.46
N GLN A 135 -11.17 -7.69 5.01
CA GLN A 135 -11.03 -8.45 6.25
C GLN A 135 -11.71 -7.70 7.41
N ALA A 136 -11.43 -6.40 7.55
CA ALA A 136 -11.98 -5.56 8.62
C ALA A 136 -13.50 -5.52 8.59
N LEU A 137 -14.10 -5.35 7.41
CA LEU A 137 -15.54 -5.34 7.23
C LEU A 137 -16.21 -6.70 7.51
N ARG A 138 -15.46 -7.80 7.54
CA ARG A 138 -15.95 -9.13 7.97
C ARG A 138 -15.76 -9.38 9.46
N GLY A 139 -15.14 -8.48 10.21
CA GLY A 139 -14.95 -8.59 11.66
C GLY A 139 -13.96 -9.68 12.09
N GLN A 140 -13.05 -10.12 11.21
CA GLN A 140 -12.07 -11.17 11.50
C GLN A 140 -10.78 -10.63 12.12
N PRO A 141 -10.37 -11.03 13.34
CA PRO A 141 -9.14 -10.52 13.95
C PRO A 141 -7.91 -10.66 13.06
N LEU A 142 -7.09 -9.60 12.96
CA LEU A 142 -5.83 -9.62 12.19
C LEU A 142 -4.88 -10.76 12.59
N VAL A 143 -4.90 -11.16 13.85
CA VAL A 143 -4.04 -12.22 14.40
C VAL A 143 -4.58 -13.64 14.19
N ALA A 144 -5.85 -13.77 13.81
CA ALA A 144 -6.51 -15.05 13.58
C ALA A 144 -7.41 -15.00 12.33
N PRO A 145 -6.85 -14.72 11.14
CA PRO A 145 -7.61 -14.64 9.91
C PRO A 145 -8.14 -16.01 9.47
N ASP A 146 -9.29 -16.03 8.77
CA ASP A 146 -9.84 -17.26 8.22
C ASP A 146 -9.02 -17.80 7.02
N ALA A 147 -9.31 -19.04 6.61
CA ALA A 147 -8.62 -19.67 5.48
C ALA A 147 -8.77 -18.88 4.16
N LEU A 148 -9.90 -18.20 3.96
CA LEU A 148 -10.15 -17.42 2.75
C LEU A 148 -9.25 -16.16 2.69
N THR A 149 -9.07 -15.48 3.81
CA THR A 149 -8.16 -14.34 3.98
C THR A 149 -6.73 -14.76 3.73
N VAL A 150 -6.33 -15.89 4.33
CA VAL A 150 -4.98 -16.44 4.15
C VAL A 150 -4.76 -16.81 2.68
N ALA A 151 -5.73 -17.45 2.03
CA ALA A 151 -5.65 -17.78 0.61
C ALA A 151 -5.55 -16.52 -0.27
N ALA A 152 -6.34 -15.48 0.01
CA ALA A 152 -6.29 -14.22 -0.71
C ALA A 152 -4.97 -13.48 -0.50
N ALA A 153 -4.44 -13.46 0.73
CA ALA A 153 -3.12 -12.91 1.04
C ALA A 153 -2.00 -13.67 0.30
N GLY A 154 -2.09 -15.00 0.28
CA GLY A 154 -1.18 -15.87 -0.47
C GLY A 154 -1.22 -15.57 -1.97
N ALA A 155 -2.42 -15.49 -2.56
CA ALA A 155 -2.59 -15.16 -3.98
C ALA A 155 -2.02 -13.77 -4.32
N LEU A 156 -2.31 -12.75 -3.50
CA LEU A 156 -1.74 -11.41 -3.66
C LEU A 156 -0.21 -11.44 -3.61
N THR A 157 0.36 -12.18 -2.65
CA THR A 157 1.81 -12.33 -2.52
C THR A 157 2.43 -12.95 -3.77
N VAL A 158 1.82 -14.04 -4.29
CA VAL A 158 2.29 -14.68 -5.53
C VAL A 158 2.23 -13.71 -6.71
N LEU A 159 1.15 -12.93 -6.85
CA LEU A 159 1.01 -11.96 -7.94
C LEU A 159 2.07 -10.86 -7.88
N VAL A 160 2.33 -10.31 -6.69
CA VAL A 160 3.36 -9.28 -6.49
C VAL A 160 4.76 -9.82 -6.79
N VAL A 161 5.07 -11.02 -6.29
CA VAL A 161 6.37 -11.67 -6.56
C VAL A 161 6.52 -11.98 -8.04
N ALA A 162 5.50 -12.53 -8.70
CA ALA A 162 5.52 -12.80 -10.13
C ALA A 162 5.73 -11.52 -10.93
N GLY A 163 5.00 -10.45 -10.62
CA GLY A 163 5.17 -9.14 -11.26
C GLY A 163 6.58 -8.57 -11.09
N ALA A 164 7.16 -8.68 -9.89
CA ALA A 164 8.53 -8.24 -9.64
C ALA A 164 9.55 -9.08 -10.42
N VAL A 165 9.37 -10.40 -10.48
CA VAL A 165 10.21 -11.30 -11.28
C VAL A 165 10.13 -10.96 -12.77
N VAL A 166 8.94 -10.70 -13.30
CA VAL A 166 8.74 -10.28 -14.69
C VAL A 166 9.45 -8.95 -14.96
N ALA A 167 9.24 -7.95 -14.10
CA ALA A 167 9.89 -6.64 -14.21
C ALA A 167 11.42 -6.74 -14.25
N LEU A 168 11.99 -7.68 -13.48
CA LEU A 168 13.44 -7.93 -13.44
C LEU A 168 13.95 -8.72 -14.66
N ARG A 169 13.14 -9.60 -15.27
CA ARG A 169 13.55 -10.52 -16.34
C ARG A 169 13.43 -9.94 -17.75
N GLU A 170 12.39 -9.17 -18.04
CA GLU A 170 11.99 -8.90 -19.44
C GLU A 170 12.89 -7.93 -20.21
N ARG A 171 13.87 -7.27 -19.58
CA ARG A 171 14.72 -6.28 -20.27
C ARG A 171 16.18 -6.71 -20.30
N ARG A 172 16.68 -7.14 -21.46
CA ARG A 172 18.12 -7.29 -21.69
C ARG A 172 18.74 -5.89 -21.81
N PRO A 173 19.94 -5.65 -21.26
CA PRO A 173 20.66 -4.41 -21.53
C PRO A 173 20.85 -4.28 -23.04
N VAL A 174 20.49 -3.13 -23.60
CA VAL A 174 20.85 -2.80 -24.98
C VAL A 174 22.37 -2.75 -25.00
N LEU A 175 23.00 -3.74 -25.61
CA LEU A 175 24.41 -3.65 -25.98
C LEU A 175 24.51 -2.48 -26.95
N THR A 176 25.07 -1.36 -26.50
CA THR A 176 25.50 -0.31 -27.42
C THR A 176 26.56 -0.94 -28.33
N PRO A 177 26.36 -1.03 -29.66
CA PRO A 177 27.44 -1.43 -30.54
C PRO A 177 28.58 -0.42 -30.35
N GLY A 178 29.78 -0.94 -30.08
CA GLY A 178 30.96 -0.12 -29.81
C GLY A 178 31.19 0.94 -30.88
N ARG A 179 31.54 2.13 -30.44
CA ARG A 179 32.30 3.10 -31.24
C ARG A 179 33.74 3.08 -30.75
#